data_AF-A0A3C0FMQ0-F1
#
_entry.id   AF-A0A3C0FMQ0-F1
#
_cell.length_a   1.000
_cell.length_b   1.000
_cell.length_c   1.000
_cell.angle_alpha   90.00
_cell.angle_beta   90.00
_cell.angle_gamma   90.00
#
_symmetry.space_group_name_H-M   'P 1'
#
loop_
_entity.id
_entity.type
_entity.pdbx_description
1 polymer ?
#
loop_
_entity_poly.entity_id
_entity_poly.type
_entity_poly.pdbx_seq_one_letter_code
_entity_poly.pdbx_strand_id
1 'polypeptide(L)' 'SGNREPDHDMGAAIMAEAFKRGLSMNIVKMPGMGGVFRIAPPLTISSEELDQGISIIGDAVKACVTR' A
#
# COMPACT_ATOMS: atom_id res chain seq x y z
N SER A 1 -22.52 0.11 -5.57
CA SER A 1 -22.48 1.33 -6.41
C SER A 1 -21.02 1.67 -6.63
N GLY A 2 -20.40 1.22 -7.74
CA GLY A 2 -18.95 1.33 -7.93
C GLY A 2 -18.62 2.51 -8.84
N ASN A 3 -18.35 3.67 -8.25
CA ASN A 3 -17.66 4.74 -8.97
C ASN A 3 -16.24 4.25 -9.29
N ARG A 4 -15.79 4.39 -10.54
CA ARG A 4 -14.45 3.95 -10.99
C ARG A 4 -13.39 5.04 -10.82
N GLU A 5 -13.76 6.15 -10.18
CA GLU A 5 -12.83 7.21 -9.84
C GLU A 5 -11.79 6.72 -8.82
N PRO A 6 -10.52 7.13 -8.96
CA PRO A 6 -9.49 6.81 -7.98
C PRO A 6 -9.82 7.35 -6.58
N ASP A 7 -9.72 6.49 -5.57
CA ASP A 7 -9.87 6.88 -4.16
C ASP A 7 -8.50 7.21 -3.54
N HIS A 8 -8.13 8.49 -3.58
CA HIS A 8 -6.85 8.96 -3.05
C HIS A 8 -6.75 8.87 -1.53
N ASP A 9 -7.86 9.04 -0.82
CA ASP A 9 -7.90 9.02 0.64
C ASP A 9 -7.72 7.59 1.16
N MET A 10 -8.35 6.61 0.50
CA MET A 10 -8.12 5.20 0.80
C MET A 10 -6.67 4.80 0.54
N GLY A 11 -6.07 5.25 -0.57
CA GLY A 11 -4.65 5.01 -0.84
C GLY A 11 -3.72 5.58 0.23
N ALA A 12 -3.99 6.80 0.71
CA ALA A 12 -3.23 7.41 1.81
C ALA A 12 -3.41 6.66 3.14
N ALA A 13 -4.64 6.20 3.44
CA ALA A 13 -4.93 5.42 4.63
C ALA A 13 -4.19 4.08 4.64
N ILE A 14 -4.18 3.36 3.51
CA ILE A 14 -3.45 2.10 3.37
C ILE A 14 -1.95 2.29 3.59
N MET A 15 -1.35 3.36 3.02
CA MET A 15 0.07 3.68 3.27
C MET A 15 0.34 3.90 4.77
N ALA A 16 -0.50 4.69 5.43
CA ALA A 16 -0.34 4.96 6.86
C ALA A 16 -0.46 3.69 7.71
N GLU A 17 -1.37 2.78 7.36
CA GLU A 17 -1.53 1.49 8.04
C GLU A 17 -0.35 0.54 7.79
N ALA A 18 0.22 0.52 6.59
CA ALA A 18 1.44 -0.23 6.29
C ALA A 18 2.65 0.32 7.07
N PHE A 19 2.78 1.65 7.16
CA PHE A 19 3.85 2.30 7.92
C PHE A 19 3.80 1.97 9.41
N LYS A 20 2.60 1.99 10.02
CA LYS A 20 2.40 1.57 11.43
C LYS A 20 2.83 0.13 11.71
N ARG A 21 2.77 -0.74 10.69
CA ARG A 21 3.16 -2.16 10.75
C ARG A 21 4.64 -2.39 10.41
N GLY A 22 5.40 -1.32 10.16
CA GLY A 22 6.84 -1.38 9.89
C GLY A 22 7.21 -1.43 8.40
N LEU A 23 6.27 -1.24 7.48
CA LEU A 23 6.55 -1.23 6.04
C LEU A 23 6.56 0.19 5.48
N SER A 24 7.75 0.67 5.09
CA SER A 24 7.91 1.94 4.38
C SER A 24 7.67 1.76 2.89
N MET A 25 6.75 2.54 2.32
CA MET A 25 6.44 2.51 0.88
C MET A 25 5.91 3.86 0.39
N ASN A 26 6.00 4.08 -0.92
CA ASN A 26 5.64 5.36 -1.53
C ASN A 26 4.35 5.26 -2.34
N ILE A 27 3.43 6.21 -2.15
CA ILE A 27 2.28 6.40 -3.05
C ILE A 27 2.55 7.57 -3.99
N VAL A 28 2.35 7.38 -5.29
CA VAL A 28 2.42 8.47 -6.26
C VAL A 28 1.13 9.29 -6.17
N LYS A 29 1.29 10.61 -6.01
CA LYS A 29 0.19 11.58 -6.03
C LYS A 29 0.33 12.48 -7.26
N MET A 30 0.25 11.89 -8.45
CA MET A 30 0.29 12.63 -9.72
C MET A 30 -1.16 12.81 -10.23
N PRO A 31 -1.55 13.99 -10.74
CA PRO A 31 -2.86 14.20 -11.36
C PRO A 31 -3.09 13.19 -12.49
N GLY A 32 -4.16 12.41 -12.41
CA GLY A 32 -4.46 11.32 -13.37
C GLY A 32 -3.77 9.97 -13.11
N MET A 33 -2.91 9.86 -12.08
CA MET A 33 -2.19 8.64 -11.66
C MET A 33 -2.18 8.49 -10.13
N GLY A 34 -3.24 8.88 -9.45
CA GLY A 34 -3.31 8.67 -8.00
C GLY A 34 -3.77 7.26 -7.64
N GLY A 35 -3.23 6.71 -6.56
CA GLY A 35 -3.58 5.37 -6.06
C GLY A 35 -2.57 4.27 -6.41
N VAL A 36 -1.41 4.60 -7.01
CA VAL A 36 -0.37 3.61 -7.33
C VAL A 36 0.71 3.60 -6.24
N PHE A 37 0.86 2.45 -5.59
CA PHE A 37 1.97 2.17 -4.68
C PHE A 37 3.22 1.78 -5.46
N ARG A 38 4.37 2.31 -5.07
CA ARG A 38 5.69 1.92 -5.59
C ARG A 38 6.44 1.16 -4.52
N ILE A 39 6.82 -0.06 -4.86
CA ILE A 39 7.53 -0.98 -3.97
C ILE A 39 8.82 -1.36 -4.70
N ALA A 40 9.95 -1.06 -4.08
CA ALA A 40 11.28 -1.32 -4.62
C ALA A 40 12.18 -1.84 -3.49
N PRO A 41 12.02 -3.11 -3.10
CA PRO A 41 12.90 -3.69 -2.09
C PRO A 41 14.32 -3.81 -2.63
N PRO A 42 15.34 -3.94 -1.76
CA PRO A 42 16.70 -4.25 -2.19
C PRO A 42 16.74 -5.56 -3.01
N LEU A 43 17.66 -5.65 -3.98
CA LEU A 43 17.86 -6.89 -4.76
C LEU A 43 18.38 -8.06 -3.93
N THR A 44 18.78 -7.81 -2.68
CA THR A 44 19.31 -8.78 -1.72
C THR A 44 18.28 -9.19 -0.66
N ILE A 45 17.02 -8.75 -0.78
CA ILE A 45 15.95 -9.11 0.16
C ILE A 45 15.78 -10.63 0.24
N SER A 46 15.54 -11.17 1.45
CA SER A 46 15.24 -12.59 1.61
C SER A 46 13.79 -12.92 1.19
N SER A 47 13.50 -14.20 0.93
CA SER A 47 12.12 -14.62 0.63
C SER A 47 11.18 -14.33 1.81
N GLU A 48 11.65 -14.54 3.04
CA GLU A 48 10.89 -14.32 4.27
C GLU A 48 10.57 -12.84 4.49
N GLU A 49 11.54 -11.95 4.23
CA GLU A 49 11.33 -10.50 4.30
C GLU A 49 10.35 -10.01 3.22
N LEU A 50 10.43 -10.59 2.02
CA LEU A 50 9.49 -10.31 0.94
C LEU A 50 8.06 -10.74 1.33
N ASP A 51 7.90 -11.97 1.81
CA ASP A 51 6.61 -12.50 2.26
C ASP A 51 6.02 -11.67 3.42
N GLN A 52 6.86 -11.26 4.38
CA GLN A 52 6.46 -10.36 5.46
C GLN A 52 5.95 -9.02 4.89
N GLY A 53 6.68 -8.43 3.95
CA GLY A 53 6.29 -7.19 3.27
C GLY A 53 4.92 -7.32 2.58
N ILE A 54 4.72 -8.40 1.82
CA ILE A 54 3.43 -8.67 1.14
C ILE A 54 2.30 -8.89 2.15
N SER A 55 2.55 -9.60 3.26
CA SER A 55 1.56 -9.80 4.32
C SER A 55 1.12 -8.47 4.94
N ILE A 56 2.07 -7.58 5.25
CA ILE A 56 1.78 -6.26 5.81
C ILE A 56 0.88 -5.44 4.86
N ILE A 57 1.14 -5.51 3.55
CA ILE A 57 0.31 -4.83 2.54
C ILE A 57 -1.11 -5.39 2.58
N GLY A 58 -1.26 -6.71 2.57
CA GLY A 58 -2.57 -7.36 2.63
C GLY A 58 -3.37 -6.95 3.87
N ASP A 59 -2.72 -6.89 5.03
CA ASP A 59 -3.37 -6.52 6.28
C ASP A 59 -3.69 -5.01 6.38
N ALA A 60 -2.86 -4.15 5.80
CA ALA A 60 -3.15 -2.72 5.67
C ALA A 60 -4.36 -2.47 4.76
N VAL A 61 -4.47 -3.17 3.63
CA VAL A 61 -5.63 -3.08 2.73
C VAL A 61 -6.90 -3.54 3.44
N LYS A 62 -6.89 -4.71 4.10
CA LYS A 62 -8.05 -5.21 4.86
C LYS A 62 -8.51 -4.20 5.92
N ALA A 63 -7.58 -3.61 6.66
CA ALA A 63 -7.90 -2.62 7.68
C ALA A 63 -8.63 -1.38 7.13
N CYS A 64 -8.39 -1.01 5.87
CA CYS A 64 -9.00 0.16 5.23
C CYS A 64 -10.28 -0.16 4.43
N VAL A 65 -10.41 -1.36 3.87
CA VAL A 65 -11.56 -1.75 3.02
C VAL A 65 -12.77 -2.21 3.84
N THR A 66 -12.58 -2.63 5.11
CA THR A 66 -13.68 -3.16 5.95
C THR A 66 -14.54 -2.07 6.62
N ARG A 67 -14.86 -0.98 5.91
CA ARG A 67 -15.77 0.08 6.37
C ARG A 67 -17.16 -0.05 5.76
#